data_AF-A0A7K7BJR8-F1
#
_entry.id   AF-A0A7K7BJR8-F1
#
_cell.length_a   1.000
_cell.length_b   1.000
_cell.length_c   1.000
_cell.angle_alpha   90.00
_cell.angle_beta   90.00
_cell.angle_gamma   90.00
#
_symmetry.space_group_name_H-M   'P 1'
#
loop_
_entity.id
_entity.type
_entity.pdbx_description
1 polymer ?
#
loop_
_entity_poly.entity_id
_entity_poly.type
_entity_poly.pdbx_seq_one_letter_code
_entity_poly.pdbx_strand_id
1 'polypeptide(L)'
;IHAGIVFLACPACRERDLFLLEMLAMGILVPLSLPSWITNASPELEERHRRCDARECLCPGGREQVDGEGPWQLLLCCSCAAEGTHRACSSLGDSTTSWQCAGCAGPSIGKRQSSRVPPWAKAGPRLGLAEP
;
A
#
# COMPACT_ATOMS: atom_id res chain seq x y z
N ILE A 1 32.01 11.20 -16.20
CA ILE A 1 30.69 11.20 -15.51
C ILE A 1 30.84 10.55 -14.13
N HIS A 2 31.07 11.35 -13.09
CA HIS A 2 31.27 10.91 -11.69
C HIS A 2 29.99 11.16 -10.89
N ALA A 3 28.94 10.39 -11.14
CA ALA A 3 27.70 10.47 -10.37
C ALA A 3 27.48 9.11 -9.69
N GLY A 4 28.09 8.92 -8.52
CA GLY A 4 27.87 7.69 -7.76
C GLY A 4 28.71 7.47 -6.51
N ILE A 5 29.88 8.11 -6.34
CA ILE A 5 30.81 7.75 -5.23
C ILE A 5 30.67 8.61 -3.94
N VAL A 6 29.84 9.66 -3.86
CA VAL A 6 30.25 10.83 -3.06
C VAL A 6 29.21 11.37 -2.06
N PHE A 7 28.77 10.61 -1.04
CA PHE A 7 27.92 11.21 0.03
C PHE A 7 28.15 10.77 1.48
N LEU A 8 29.14 9.92 1.79
CA LEU A 8 29.55 9.78 3.20
C LEU A 8 30.52 10.90 3.57
N ALA A 9 29.98 11.89 4.28
CA ALA A 9 30.68 12.99 4.89
C ALA A 9 29.98 13.34 6.20
N CYS A 10 30.68 14.01 7.11
CA CYS A 10 30.08 14.54 8.32
C CYS A 10 28.89 15.46 7.96
N PRO A 11 27.68 15.20 8.47
CA PRO A 11 26.51 16.01 8.13
C PRO A 11 26.63 17.46 8.64
N ALA A 12 27.47 17.71 9.65
CA ALA A 12 27.65 19.02 10.27
C ALA A 12 28.68 19.90 9.54
N CYS A 13 29.83 19.34 9.14
CA CYS A 13 30.94 20.11 8.56
C CYS A 13 31.40 19.64 7.18
N ARG A 14 30.80 18.58 6.65
CA ARG A 14 31.16 17.93 5.37
C ARG A 14 32.60 17.43 5.29
N GLU A 15 33.31 17.33 6.42
CA GLU A 15 34.61 16.65 6.49
C GLU A 15 34.40 15.15 6.26
N ARG A 16 35.24 14.54 5.42
CA ARG A 16 35.07 13.18 4.92
C ARG A 16 36.09 12.23 5.53
N ASP A 17 37.34 12.61 5.61
CA ASP A 17 38.43 11.69 5.93
C ASP A 17 38.41 11.29 7.41
N LEU A 18 38.24 12.26 8.31
CA LEU A 18 38.06 12.03 9.74
C LEU A 18 36.73 11.32 10.00
N PHE A 19 35.67 11.70 9.28
CA PHE A 19 34.36 11.06 9.43
C PHE A 19 34.42 9.57 9.06
N LEU A 20 35.09 9.21 7.96
CA LEU A 20 35.25 7.82 7.54
C LEU A 20 36.14 7.05 8.52
N LEU A 21 37.21 7.66 9.03
CA LEU A 21 38.08 7.05 10.03
C LEU A 21 37.32 6.74 11.33
N GLU A 22 36.47 7.66 11.78
CA GLU A 22 35.60 7.48 12.95
C GLU A 22 34.59 6.34 12.72
N MET A 23 33.95 6.28 11.55
CA MET A 23 33.04 5.18 11.19
C MET A 23 33.75 3.83 11.19
N LEU A 24 34.96 3.76 10.63
CA LEU A 24 35.80 2.55 10.68
C LEU A 24 36.19 2.17 12.11
N ALA A 25 36.56 3.15 12.96
CA ALA A 25 36.88 2.93 14.36
C ALA A 25 35.68 2.38 15.16
N MET A 26 34.47 2.77 14.78
CA MET A 26 33.21 2.25 15.32
C MET A 26 32.80 0.88 14.71
N GLY A 27 33.65 0.29 13.86
CA GLY A 27 33.41 -1.01 13.22
C GLY A 27 32.48 -0.95 12.00
N ILE A 28 32.18 0.25 11.49
CA ILE A 28 31.33 0.45 10.31
C ILE A 28 32.23 0.46 9.07
N LEU A 29 32.24 -0.65 8.34
CA LEU A 29 32.93 -0.76 7.06
C LEU A 29 32.10 -0.11 5.96
N VAL A 30 32.65 0.94 5.33
CA VAL A 30 32.05 1.60 4.17
C VAL A 30 32.73 1.04 2.91
N PRO A 31 32.02 0.30 2.03
CA PRO A 31 32.58 -0.14 0.76
C PRO A 31 32.94 1.08 -0.09
N LEU A 32 34.22 1.22 -0.47
CA LEU A 32 34.70 2.31 -1.33
C LEU A 32 34.22 2.17 -2.79
N SER A 33 33.73 0.99 -3.16
CA SER A 33 33.13 0.68 -4.44
C SER A 33 31.63 0.43 -4.27
N LEU A 34 30.80 1.03 -5.12
CA LEU A 34 29.38 0.70 -5.13
C LEU A 34 29.19 -0.77 -5.52
N PRO A 35 28.41 -1.55 -4.76
CA PRO A 35 28.06 -2.90 -5.18
C PRO A 35 27.37 -2.86 -6.55
N SER A 36 27.61 -3.89 -7.37
CA SER A 36 27.29 -3.92 -8.80
C SER A 36 25.83 -3.58 -9.13
N TRP A 37 24.90 -3.97 -8.25
CA TRP A 37 23.47 -3.65 -8.32
C TRP A 37 23.12 -2.14 -8.30
N ILE A 38 24.00 -1.27 -7.78
CA ILE A 38 23.77 0.19 -7.75
C ILE A 38 24.32 0.85 -9.03
N THR A 39 25.39 0.30 -9.61
CA THR A 39 25.97 0.83 -10.85
C THR A 39 25.30 0.26 -12.11
N ASN A 40 24.60 -0.86 -12.01
CA ASN A 40 23.75 -1.40 -13.08
C ASN A 40 22.26 -1.09 -12.86
N ALA A 41 21.93 -0.28 -11.85
CA ALA A 41 20.61 0.31 -11.71
C ALA A 41 20.40 1.21 -12.92
N SER A 42 19.88 0.61 -13.99
CA SER A 42 19.22 1.31 -15.06
C SER A 42 18.29 2.34 -14.43
N PRO A 43 18.15 3.56 -14.96
CA PRO A 43 17.08 4.47 -14.58
C PRO A 43 15.71 3.95 -15.08
N GLU A 44 15.45 2.66 -14.96
CA GLU A 44 14.11 2.18 -14.60
C GLU A 44 13.83 2.71 -13.20
N LEU A 45 13.67 4.04 -13.11
CA LEU A 45 12.77 4.67 -12.18
C LEU A 45 11.55 3.76 -12.18
N GLU A 46 11.30 3.06 -11.07
CA GLU A 46 10.15 2.18 -10.90
C GLU A 46 8.94 2.95 -11.46
N GLU A 47 8.49 2.61 -12.67
CA GLU A 47 7.45 3.37 -13.36
C GLU A 47 6.25 3.28 -12.44
N ARG A 48 5.98 4.38 -11.72
CA ARG A 48 5.00 4.39 -10.64
C ARG A 48 3.71 3.85 -11.21
N HIS A 49 3.18 2.77 -10.64
CA HIS A 49 1.98 2.12 -11.13
C HIS A 49 0.87 3.15 -11.43
N ARG A 50 0.28 3.12 -12.63
CA ARG A 50 -0.70 4.13 -13.12
C ARG A 50 -2.04 3.54 -13.57
N ARG A 51 -2.36 2.33 -13.12
CA ARG A 51 -3.56 1.62 -13.54
C ARG A 51 -4.39 1.22 -12.32
N CYS A 52 -5.69 1.00 -12.55
CA CYS A 52 -6.58 0.43 -11.57
C CYS A 52 -6.64 -1.09 -11.71
N ASP A 53 -6.25 -1.80 -10.65
CA ASP A 53 -6.24 -3.26 -10.53
C ASP A 53 -7.49 -3.83 -9.86
N ALA A 54 -8.48 -2.97 -9.52
CA ALA A 54 -9.76 -3.42 -9.02
C ALA A 54 -10.37 -4.47 -9.97
N ARG A 55 -10.94 -5.54 -9.41
CA ARG A 55 -11.53 -6.65 -10.20
C ARG A 55 -12.49 -6.13 -11.25
N GLU A 56 -13.36 -5.19 -10.85
CA GLU A 56 -14.24 -4.43 -11.71
C GLU A 56 -13.87 -2.94 -11.62
N CYS A 57 -13.60 -2.31 -12.77
CA CYS A 57 -13.28 -0.90 -12.84
C CYS A 57 -14.53 -0.12 -13.23
N LEU A 58 -14.93 0.84 -12.38
CA LEU A 58 -16.12 1.67 -12.57
C LEU A 58 -15.83 2.97 -13.34
N CYS A 59 -14.56 3.28 -13.60
CA CYS A 59 -14.16 4.51 -14.27
C CYS A 59 -14.60 4.51 -15.75
N PRO A 60 -15.40 5.50 -16.20
CA PRO A 60 -15.78 5.62 -17.61
C PRO A 60 -14.59 5.83 -18.54
N GLY A 61 -13.51 6.44 -18.04
CA GLY A 61 -12.26 6.67 -18.77
C GLY A 61 -11.36 5.43 -18.86
N GLY A 62 -11.75 4.30 -18.28
CA GLY A 62 -10.96 3.08 -18.27
C GLY A 62 -10.01 3.00 -17.07
N ARG A 63 -9.12 2.01 -17.09
CA ARG A 63 -8.28 1.67 -15.92
C ARG A 63 -7.09 2.59 -15.75
N GLU A 64 -6.65 3.21 -16.85
CA GLU A 64 -5.49 4.09 -16.94
C GLU A 64 -5.84 5.57 -16.70
N GLN A 65 -7.15 5.91 -16.66
CA GLN A 65 -7.59 7.26 -16.26
C GLN A 65 -7.23 7.50 -14.80
N VAL A 66 -6.56 8.61 -14.51
CA VAL A 66 -6.19 8.99 -13.16
C VAL A 66 -6.40 10.48 -12.99
N ASP A 67 -7.26 10.84 -12.03
CA ASP A 67 -7.49 12.22 -11.65
C ASP A 67 -6.65 12.58 -10.41
N GLY A 68 -6.37 13.87 -10.21
CA GLY A 68 -5.64 14.34 -9.02
C GLY A 68 -6.44 14.18 -7.72
N GLU A 69 -7.76 14.33 -7.80
CA GLU A 69 -8.70 14.27 -6.69
C GLU A 69 -10.06 13.71 -7.18
N GLY A 70 -10.92 13.30 -6.24
CA GLY A 70 -12.26 12.80 -6.54
C GLY A 70 -12.30 11.28 -6.77
N PRO A 71 -13.43 10.74 -7.25
CA PRO A 71 -13.70 9.30 -7.28
C PRO A 71 -12.70 8.49 -8.15
N TRP A 72 -12.08 9.15 -9.12
CA TRP A 72 -11.10 8.57 -10.05
C TRP A 72 -9.65 8.89 -9.67
N GLN A 73 -9.42 9.42 -8.48
CA GLN A 73 -8.07 9.46 -7.91
C GLN A 73 -7.56 8.04 -7.71
N LEU A 74 -6.34 7.78 -8.18
CA LEU A 74 -5.65 6.51 -8.01
C LEU A 74 -4.89 6.48 -6.68
N LEU A 75 -5.25 5.54 -5.82
CA LEU A 75 -4.52 5.21 -4.59
C LEU A 75 -3.68 3.97 -4.82
N LEU A 76 -2.39 4.06 -4.49
CA LEU A 76 -1.46 2.93 -4.54
C LEU A 76 -1.45 2.19 -3.21
N CYS A 77 -1.16 0.89 -3.26
CA CYS A 77 -0.98 0.09 -2.06
C CYS A 77 0.16 0.69 -1.22
N CYS A 78 -0.12 1.04 0.04
CA CYS A 78 0.85 1.66 0.94
C CYS A 78 2.05 0.76 1.29
N SER A 79 1.98 -0.54 0.99
CA SER A 79 3.03 -1.50 1.30
C SER A 79 3.90 -1.86 0.11
N CYS A 80 3.32 -2.09 -1.07
CA CYS A 80 4.07 -2.56 -2.24
C CYS A 80 4.15 -1.53 -3.37
N ALA A 81 3.25 -0.54 -3.41
CA ALA A 81 3.06 0.39 -4.53
C ALA A 81 2.89 -0.23 -5.94
N ALA A 82 2.86 -1.57 -6.02
CA ALA A 82 2.80 -2.34 -7.26
C ALA A 82 1.36 -2.51 -7.79
N GLU A 83 0.37 -2.33 -6.92
CA GLU A 83 -1.05 -2.31 -7.25
C GLU A 83 -1.67 -0.95 -6.94
N GLY A 84 -2.71 -0.59 -7.69
CA GLY A 84 -3.50 0.62 -7.49
C GLY A 84 -5.01 0.40 -7.61
N THR A 85 -5.80 1.25 -6.97
CA THR A 85 -7.26 1.30 -7.15
C THR A 85 -7.74 2.73 -7.25
N HIS A 86 -8.78 2.97 -8.05
CA HIS A 86 -9.58 4.19 -7.89
C HIS A 86 -10.31 4.16 -6.55
N ARG A 87 -10.58 5.34 -5.98
CA ARG A 87 -11.41 5.48 -4.78
C ARG A 87 -12.76 4.80 -4.93
N ALA A 88 -13.48 5.11 -6.01
CA ALA A 88 -14.81 4.56 -6.26
C ALA A 88 -14.80 3.04 -6.43
N CYS A 89 -13.77 2.48 -7.10
CA CYS A 89 -13.65 1.05 -7.35
C CYS A 89 -13.40 0.22 -6.08
N SER A 90 -12.88 0.83 -5.02
CA SER A 90 -12.68 0.19 -3.71
C SER A 90 -13.59 0.76 -2.61
N SER A 91 -14.63 1.51 -2.98
CA SER A 91 -15.58 2.14 -2.03
C SER A 91 -14.90 2.97 -0.93
N LEU A 92 -13.83 3.68 -1.28
CA LEU A 92 -13.06 4.51 -0.35
C LEU A 92 -13.72 5.89 -0.25
N GLY A 93 -13.90 6.38 0.99
CA GLY A 93 -14.40 7.75 1.22
C GLY A 93 -13.35 8.82 0.91
N ASP A 94 -13.79 10.07 0.73
CA ASP A 94 -12.92 11.20 0.32
C ASP A 94 -11.79 11.49 1.33
N SER A 95 -12.02 11.23 2.62
CA SER A 95 -11.01 11.39 3.67
C SER A 95 -9.96 10.26 3.72
N THR A 96 -10.18 9.16 2.99
CA THR A 96 -9.25 8.02 2.99
C THR A 96 -7.99 8.38 2.21
N THR A 97 -6.82 8.34 2.85
CA THR A 97 -5.53 8.66 2.21
C THR A 97 -4.63 7.44 2.02
N SER A 98 -4.99 6.29 2.60
CA SER A 98 -4.23 5.05 2.46
C SER A 98 -5.14 3.90 2.02
N TRP A 99 -4.59 3.03 1.20
CA TRP A 99 -5.22 1.80 0.74
C TRP A 99 -4.18 0.70 0.70
N GLN A 100 -4.61 -0.55 0.88
CA GLN A 100 -3.76 -1.73 0.87
C GLN A 100 -4.41 -2.81 0.01
N CYS A 101 -3.64 -3.40 -0.91
CA CYS A 101 -4.13 -4.48 -1.77
C CYS A 101 -4.36 -5.77 -0.98
N ALA A 102 -5.11 -6.71 -1.55
CA ALA A 102 -5.42 -7.99 -0.89
C ALA A 102 -4.17 -8.85 -0.60
N GLY A 103 -3.10 -8.71 -1.38
CA GLY A 103 -1.83 -9.40 -1.13
C GLY A 103 -1.07 -8.86 0.09
N CYS A 104 -1.24 -7.57 0.40
CA CYS A 104 -0.59 -6.92 1.53
C CYS A 104 -1.49 -6.84 2.78
N ALA A 105 -2.81 -6.78 2.59
CA ALA A 105 -3.77 -6.87 3.67
C ALA A 105 -3.79 -8.32 4.16
N GLY A 106 -3.20 -8.56 5.34
CA GLY A 106 -3.14 -9.90 5.93
C GLY A 106 -4.50 -10.61 5.99
N PRO A 107 -4.52 -11.94 6.18
CA PRO A 107 -5.74 -12.73 6.12
C PRO A 107 -6.79 -12.14 7.06
N SER A 108 -7.91 -11.67 6.48
CA SER A 108 -9.01 -11.11 7.25
C SER A 108 -9.61 -12.24 8.08
N ILE A 109 -9.30 -12.29 9.37
CA ILE A 109 -9.99 -13.18 10.30
C ILE A 109 -11.40 -12.62 10.47
N GLY A 110 -12.26 -12.94 9.50
CA GLY A 110 -13.66 -12.58 9.54
C GLY A 110 -14.28 -13.22 10.79
N LYS A 111 -14.60 -12.41 11.80
CA LYS A 111 -15.49 -12.86 12.87
C LYS A 111 -16.84 -13.16 12.25
N ARG A 112 -17.05 -14.41 11.84
CA ARG A 112 -18.36 -14.97 11.53
C ARG A 112 -19.23 -14.73 12.77
N GLN A 113 -20.11 -13.73 12.71
CA GLN A 113 -21.23 -13.66 13.64
C GLN A 113 -22.16 -14.81 13.28
N SER A 114 -21.92 -15.97 13.89
CA SER A 114 -22.87 -17.06 13.86
C SER A 114 -24.07 -16.59 14.69
N SER A 115 -25.10 -16.11 14.01
CA SER A 115 -26.42 -15.94 14.59
C SER A 115 -26.98 -17.34 14.93
N ARG A 116 -26.50 -17.93 16.02
CA ARG A 116 -27.21 -19.02 16.69
C ARG A 116 -28.44 -18.40 17.30
N VAL A 117 -29.54 -18.39 16.55
CA VAL A 117 -30.85 -18.07 17.09
C VAL A 117 -31.20 -19.18 18.08
N PRO A 118 -31.41 -18.88 19.38
CA PRO A 118 -31.74 -19.90 20.35
C PRO A 118 -33.11 -20.51 20.04
N PRO A 119 -33.34 -21.80 20.34
CA PRO A 119 -34.52 -22.55 19.90
C PRO A 119 -35.88 -21.98 20.31
N TRP A 120 -35.91 -21.10 21.30
CA TRP A 120 -37.15 -20.57 21.88
C TRP A 120 -37.77 -19.41 21.08
N ALA A 121 -37.06 -18.80 20.13
CA ALA A 121 -37.55 -17.66 19.34
C ALA A 121 -38.52 -18.04 18.20
N LYS A 122 -39.01 -19.29 18.14
CA LYS A 122 -39.86 -19.83 17.05
C LYS A 122 -41.34 -20.00 17.41
N ALA A 123 -41.82 -19.45 18.53
CA ALA A 123 -43.24 -19.51 18.88
C ALA A 123 -43.96 -18.19 18.52
N GLY A 124 -44.54 -18.13 17.32
CA GLY A 124 -45.53 -17.11 16.98
C GLY A 124 -46.92 -17.47 17.53
N PRO A 125 -47.80 -16.49 17.80
CA PRO A 125 -49.13 -16.75 18.34
C PRO A 125 -50.06 -17.34 17.27
N ARG A 126 -50.67 -18.49 17.57
CA ARG A 126 -51.76 -19.06 16.76
C ARG A 126 -53.03 -18.22 17.00
N LEU A 127 -53.41 -17.38 16.03
CA LEU A 127 -54.80 -16.94 15.90
C LEU A 127 -55.65 -18.14 15.44
N GLY A 128 -56.59 -18.56 16.27
CA GLY A 128 -57.67 -19.47 15.89
C GLY A 128 -58.93 -18.66 15.62
N LEU A 129 -59.31 -18.55 14.34
CA LEU A 129 -60.67 -18.20 13.92
C LEU A 129 -61.48 -19.51 13.87
N ALA A 130 -62.64 -19.52 14.53
CA ALA A 130 -63.69 -20.50 14.29
C ALA A 130 -65.05 -19.83 14.52
N GLU A 131 -65.71 -19.50 13.41
CA GLU A 131 -67.16 -19.38 13.23
C GLU A 131 -67.59 -20.64 12.45
N PRO A 132 -68.84 -21.15 12.54
CA PRO A 132 -70.09 -20.38 12.45
C PRO A 132 -71.11 -20.59 13.60
#